data_AF-A0A2T5ILT2-F1
#
_entry.id   AF-A0A2T5ILT2-F1
#
_cell.length_a   1.000
_cell.length_b   1.000
_cell.length_c   1.000
_cell.angle_alpha   90.00
_cell.angle_beta   90.00
_cell.angle_gamma   90.00
#
_symmetry.space_group_name_H-M   'P 1'
#
loop_
_entity.id
_entity.type
_entity.pdbx_description
1 polymer ?
#
loop_
_entity_poly.entity_id
_entity_poly.type
_entity_poly.pdbx_seq_one_letter_code
_entity_poly.pdbx_strand_id
1 'polypeptide(L)'
;MKLSNEFYDYLDELPEKWEQLPDEDIRIIKMHALAGVEVGKKISYERKIKPINIFKDGVLVMTANRIAEAEACVNSKRDSIYKVLRGERRSVKGYTFEYAERGGCN
;
A
#
# COMPACT_ATOMS: atom_id res chain seq x y z
N MET A 1 6.64 17.30 6.79
CA MET A 1 5.34 17.91 6.40
C MET A 1 4.28 16.83 6.47
N LYS A 2 3.14 17.07 7.12
CA LYS A 2 2.04 16.10 7.18
C LYS A 2 1.07 16.42 6.04
N LEU A 3 0.88 15.49 5.11
CA LEU A 3 -0.01 15.66 3.96
C LEU A 3 -1.48 15.42 4.36
N SER A 4 -2.41 16.02 3.62
CA SER A 4 -3.85 15.87 3.85
C SER A 4 -4.31 14.42 3.59
N ASN A 5 -5.41 14.00 4.22
CA ASN A 5 -6.01 12.70 3.89
C ASN A 5 -6.47 12.66 2.42
N GLU A 6 -6.97 13.77 1.90
CA GLU A 6 -7.35 13.94 0.49
C GLU A 6 -6.19 13.65 -0.47
N PHE A 7 -4.95 14.04 -0.13
CA PHE A 7 -3.76 13.67 -0.91
C PHE A 7 -3.58 12.15 -0.97
N TYR A 8 -3.73 11.46 0.17
CA TYR A 8 -3.54 10.01 0.24
C TYR A 8 -4.65 9.24 -0.46
N ASP A 9 -5.90 9.68 -0.32
CA ASP A 9 -7.03 9.05 -0.98
C ASP A 9 -6.91 9.22 -2.50
N TYR A 10 -6.54 10.42 -2.96
CA TYR A 10 -6.28 10.67 -4.38
C TYR A 10 -5.09 9.85 -4.91
N LEU A 11 -4.02 9.71 -4.13
CA LEU A 11 -2.88 8.87 -4.49
C LEU A 11 -3.25 7.38 -4.65
N ASP A 12 -4.18 6.89 -3.83
CA ASP A 12 -4.67 5.50 -3.89
C ASP A 12 -5.58 5.28 -5.12
N GLU A 13 -6.18 6.33 -5.69
CA GLU A 13 -6.96 6.30 -6.95
C GLU A 13 -6.07 6.38 -8.22
N LEU A 14 -4.83 6.86 -8.08
CA LEU A 14 -3.92 6.98 -9.22
C LEU A 14 -3.45 5.59 -9.73
N PRO A 15 -3.17 5.46 -11.03
CA PRO A 15 -2.64 4.21 -11.57
C PRO A 15 -1.28 3.87 -10.96
N GLU A 16 -0.93 2.58 -10.88
CA GLU A 16 0.33 2.09 -10.27
C GLU A 16 1.61 2.77 -10.80
N LYS A 17 1.59 3.27 -12.03
CA LYS A 17 2.70 3.94 -12.70
C LYS A 17 2.47 5.44 -12.90
N TRP A 18 1.71 6.09 -12.03
CA TRP A 18 1.43 7.52 -12.15
C TRP A 18 2.69 8.38 -12.24
N GLU A 19 3.81 7.96 -11.62
CA GLU A 19 5.12 8.65 -11.69
C GLU A 19 5.68 8.74 -13.12
N GLN A 20 5.14 7.97 -14.08
CA GLN A 20 5.53 8.01 -15.49
C GLN A 20 4.65 8.93 -16.33
N LEU A 21 3.58 9.49 -15.74
CA LEU A 21 2.70 10.42 -16.43
C LEU A 21 3.41 11.77 -16.62
N PRO A 22 3.14 12.48 -17.72
CA PRO A 22 3.72 13.80 -17.95
C PRO A 22 3.21 14.81 -16.92
N ASP A 23 4.02 15.83 -16.64
CA ASP A 23 3.69 16.89 -15.68
C ASP A 23 2.42 17.68 -16.07
N GLU A 24 2.10 17.74 -17.38
CA GLU A 24 0.89 18.36 -17.92
C GLU A 24 -0.38 17.52 -17.70
N ASP A 25 -0.24 16.26 -17.26
CA ASP A 25 -1.39 15.40 -16.95
C ASP A 25 -2.17 16.00 -15.77
N ILE A 26 -3.48 16.20 -15.95
CA ILE A 26 -4.35 16.81 -14.94
C ILE A 26 -4.29 16.10 -13.58
N ARG A 27 -3.98 14.81 -13.59
CA ARG A 27 -3.82 14.01 -12.37
C ARG A 27 -2.56 14.39 -11.59
N ILE A 28 -1.47 14.62 -12.31
CA ILE A 28 -0.20 15.04 -11.73
C ILE A 28 -0.30 16.46 -11.21
N ILE A 29 -0.95 17.35 -11.97
CA ILE A 29 -1.23 18.73 -11.53
C ILE A 29 -2.04 18.73 -10.23
N LYS A 30 -3.15 17.97 -10.18
CA LYS A 30 -4.00 17.86 -8.98
C LYS A 30 -3.23 17.28 -7.79
N MET A 31 -2.43 16.23 -8.00
CA MET A 31 -1.63 15.62 -6.94
C MET A 31 -0.60 16.61 -6.35
N HIS A 32 0.10 17.37 -7.19
CA HIS A 32 1.05 18.40 -6.73
C HIS A 32 0.34 19.55 -5.99
N ALA A 33 -0.82 19.98 -6.48
CA ALA A 33 -1.65 20.96 -5.80
C ALA A 33 -2.10 20.48 -4.40
N LEU A 34 -2.56 19.22 -4.29
CA LEU A 34 -2.94 18.61 -3.01
C LEU A 34 -1.75 18.46 -2.05
N ALA A 35 -0.55 18.26 -2.57
CA ALA A 35 0.67 18.23 -1.79
C ALA A 35 1.24 19.61 -1.45
N GLY A 36 0.67 20.69 -1.99
CA GLY A 36 1.15 22.06 -1.79
C GLY A 36 2.53 22.33 -2.39
N VAL A 37 2.85 21.65 -3.49
CA VAL A 37 4.14 21.79 -4.19
C VAL A 37 3.93 22.12 -5.67
N GLU A 38 4.91 22.80 -6.26
CA GLU A 38 4.92 23.11 -7.69
C GLU A 38 5.00 21.83 -8.53
N VAL A 39 4.29 21.81 -9.67
CA VAL A 39 4.30 20.67 -10.60
C VAL A 39 5.72 20.39 -11.09
N GLY A 40 6.11 19.11 -11.15
CA GLY A 40 7.47 18.68 -11.51
C GLY A 40 8.46 18.69 -10.35
N LYS A 41 8.07 19.18 -9.15
CA LYS A 41 8.88 19.05 -7.93
C LYS A 41 8.60 17.72 -7.25
N LYS A 42 9.65 17.13 -6.68
CA LYS A 42 9.53 15.88 -5.91
C LYS A 42 8.59 16.05 -4.72
N ILE A 43 7.50 15.29 -4.71
CA ILE A 43 6.61 15.18 -3.55
C ILE A 43 7.25 14.21 -2.54
N SER A 44 7.61 14.70 -1.36
CA SER A 44 8.02 13.83 -0.24
C SER A 44 6.79 13.44 0.57
N TYR A 45 6.36 12.19 0.42
CA TYR A 45 5.26 11.61 1.18
C TYR A 45 5.68 10.27 1.77
N GLU A 46 5.22 9.99 3.00
CA GLU A 46 5.29 8.63 3.52
C GLU A 46 4.16 7.83 2.89
N ARG A 47 4.50 6.84 2.05
CA ARG A 47 3.51 5.91 1.51
C ARG A 47 2.88 5.19 2.71
N LYS A 48 1.61 5.48 3.01
CA LYS A 48 0.84 4.78 4.05
C LYS A 48 0.59 3.35 3.56
N ILE A 49 1.58 2.47 3.74
CA ILE A 49 1.50 1.04 3.43
C ILE A 49 0.32 0.48 4.23
N LYS A 50 -0.66 -0.11 3.53
CA LYS A 50 -1.75 -0.83 4.19
C LYS A 50 -1.13 -1.98 4.99
N PRO A 51 -1.35 -2.07 6.31
CA PRO A 51 -0.83 -3.18 7.09
C PRO A 51 -1.33 -4.52 6.53
N ILE A 52 -0.56 -5.57 6.74
CA ILE A 52 -0.86 -6.92 6.27
C ILE A 52 -1.25 -7.75 7.48
N ASN A 53 -2.50 -8.21 7.53
CA ASN A 53 -2.94 -9.21 8.48
C ASN A 53 -2.46 -10.58 8.03
N ILE A 54 -1.86 -11.33 8.95
CA ILE A 54 -1.27 -12.66 8.72
C ILE A 54 -2.09 -13.64 9.53
N PHE A 55 -2.69 -14.63 8.86
CA PHE A 55 -3.50 -15.64 9.50
C PHE A 55 -2.85 -17.01 9.38
N LYS A 56 -3.06 -17.87 10.37
CA LYS A 56 -2.72 -19.29 10.34
C LYS A 56 -3.92 -20.08 10.79
N ASP A 57 -4.36 -21.04 9.97
CA ASP A 57 -5.54 -21.87 10.27
C ASP A 57 -6.79 -21.02 10.60
N GLY A 58 -6.93 -19.86 9.95
CA GLY A 58 -8.04 -18.92 10.14
C GLY A 58 -7.89 -17.96 11.33
N VAL A 59 -6.85 -18.06 12.13
CA VAL A 59 -6.61 -17.20 13.30
C VAL A 59 -5.61 -16.09 12.96
N LEU A 60 -5.94 -14.84 13.30
CA LEU A 60 -5.01 -13.72 13.15
C LEU A 60 -3.82 -13.91 14.09
N VAL A 61 -2.63 -14.04 13.51
CA VAL A 61 -1.37 -14.24 14.26
C VAL A 61 -0.63 -12.92 14.44
N MET A 62 -0.65 -12.06 13.42
CA MET A 62 0.11 -10.80 13.42
C MET A 62 -0.47 -9.81 12.40
N THR A 63 -0.33 -8.52 12.69
CA THR A 63 -0.50 -7.45 11.70
C THR A 63 0.87 -6.81 11.45
N ALA A 64 1.36 -6.94 10.22
CA ALA A 64 2.65 -6.42 9.78
C ALA A 64 2.49 -5.04 9.12
N ASN A 65 3.21 -4.03 9.57
CA ASN A 65 3.16 -2.69 8.96
C ASN A 65 3.99 -2.60 7.67
N ARG A 66 4.91 -3.57 7.49
CA ARG A 66 5.78 -3.68 6.31
C ARG A 66 5.87 -5.13 5.88
N ILE A 67 6.04 -5.35 4.58
CA ILE A 67 6.19 -6.70 4.02
C ILE A 67 7.38 -7.47 4.64
N ALA A 68 8.44 -6.77 5.06
CA ALA A 68 9.60 -7.39 5.71
C ALA A 68 9.26 -8.02 7.07
N GLU A 69 8.31 -7.44 7.81
CA GLU A 69 7.81 -8.03 9.07
C GLU A 69 7.01 -9.30 8.78
N ALA A 70 6.21 -9.30 7.71
CA ALA A 70 5.53 -10.49 7.25
C ALA A 70 6.54 -11.58 6.85
N GLU A 71 7.59 -11.26 6.07
CA GLU A 71 8.64 -12.22 5.72
C GLU A 71 9.29 -12.86 6.95
N ALA A 72 9.60 -12.07 7.98
CA ALA A 72 10.18 -12.56 9.22
C ALA A 72 9.22 -13.49 9.97
N CYS A 73 7.93 -13.16 9.99
CA CYS A 73 6.89 -13.99 10.63
C CYS A 73 6.72 -15.35 9.94
N VAL A 74 6.61 -15.38 8.61
CA VAL A 74 6.38 -16.63 7.84
C VAL A 74 7.66 -17.35 7.44
N ASN A 75 8.81 -16.70 7.58
CA ASN A 75 10.09 -17.14 7.03
C ASN A 75 9.96 -17.52 5.55
N SER A 76 9.44 -16.60 4.73
CA SER A 76 9.19 -16.80 3.30
C SER A 76 9.48 -15.55 2.49
N LYS A 77 9.71 -15.71 1.17
CA LYS A 77 10.05 -14.61 0.25
C LYS A 77 8.87 -13.68 0.02
N ARG A 78 9.10 -12.36 -0.07
CA ARG A 78 8.09 -11.33 -0.43
C ARG A 78 7.20 -11.75 -1.59
N ASP A 79 7.80 -12.23 -2.68
CA ASP A 79 7.07 -12.61 -3.89
C ASP A 79 5.97 -13.67 -3.62
N SER A 80 6.24 -14.63 -2.73
CA SER A 80 5.25 -15.64 -2.36
C SER A 80 4.10 -15.05 -1.54
N ILE A 81 4.38 -14.07 -0.69
CA ILE A 81 3.37 -13.37 0.11
C ILE A 81 2.51 -12.49 -0.80
N TYR A 82 3.11 -11.75 -1.73
CA TYR A 82 2.39 -10.95 -2.72
C TYR A 82 1.49 -11.79 -3.61
N LYS A 83 1.93 -12.98 -4.03
CA LYS A 83 1.08 -13.91 -4.77
C LYS A 83 -0.20 -14.28 -4.00
N VAL A 84 -0.12 -14.40 -2.67
CA VAL A 84 -1.34 -14.63 -1.88
C VAL A 84 -2.20 -13.38 -1.79
N LEU A 85 -1.59 -12.22 -1.50
CA LEU A 85 -2.31 -10.94 -1.44
C LEU A 85 -3.00 -10.55 -2.75
N ARG A 86 -2.48 -11.02 -3.90
CA ARG A 86 -3.07 -10.81 -5.23
C ARG A 86 -4.08 -11.89 -5.65
N GLY A 87 -4.28 -12.92 -4.82
CA GLY A 87 -5.14 -14.06 -5.15
C GLY A 87 -4.55 -15.05 -6.16
N GLU A 88 -3.30 -14.87 -6.59
CA GLU A 88 -2.56 -15.79 -7.48
C GLU A 88 -2.18 -17.10 -6.76
N ARG A 89 -2.18 -17.09 -5.42
CA ARG A 89 -1.86 -18.24 -4.56
C ARG A 89 -2.80 -18.25 -3.35
N ARG A 90 -3.19 -19.44 -2.88
CA ARG A 90 -4.07 -19.54 -1.69
C ARG A 90 -3.35 -19.31 -0.36
N SER A 91 -2.19 -19.93 -0.17
CA SER A 91 -1.44 -19.83 1.09
C SER A 91 0.04 -20.09 0.92
N VAL A 92 0.84 -19.68 1.90
CA VAL A 92 2.28 -19.93 1.99
C VAL A 92 2.57 -20.60 3.33
N LYS A 93 3.06 -21.85 3.31
CA LYS A 93 3.40 -22.61 4.54
C LYS A 93 2.24 -22.69 5.56
N GLY A 94 0.99 -22.73 5.08
CA GLY A 94 -0.21 -22.73 5.93
C GLY A 94 -0.70 -21.35 6.38
N TYR A 95 -0.04 -20.27 5.96
CA TYR A 95 -0.46 -18.91 6.26
C TYR A 95 -1.19 -18.25 5.10
N THR A 96 -2.21 -17.45 5.42
CA THR A 96 -2.92 -16.57 4.49
C THR A 96 -2.68 -15.11 4.89
N PHE A 97 -2.91 -14.20 3.94
CA PHE A 97 -2.60 -12.79 4.11
C PHE A 97 -3.72 -11.94 3.54
N GLU A 98 -4.07 -10.88 4.24
CA GLU A 98 -5.05 -9.91 3.81
C GLU A 98 -4.52 -8.51 4.11
N TYR A 99 -4.86 -7.51 3.28
CA TYR A 99 -4.61 -6.13 3.67
C TYR A 99 -5.60 -5.78 4.79
N ALA A 100 -5.09 -5.30 5.92
CA ALA A 100 -5.92 -4.74 6.96
C ALA A 100 -6.73 -3.59 6.35
N GLU A 101 -8.06 -3.68 6.44
CA GLU A 101 -8.89 -2.54 6.08
C GLU A 101 -8.42 -1.34 6.93
N ARG A 102 -8.12 -0.21 6.28
CA ARG A 102 -8.03 1.06 7.00
C ARG A 102 -9.42 1.23 7.58
N GLY A 103 -9.55 1.07 8.90
CA GLY A 103 -10.84 0.99 9.60
C GLY A 103 -11.93 1.77 8.89
N GLY A 104 -12.80 1.03 8.20
CA GLY A 104 -14.09 1.54 7.79
C GLY A 104 -14.89 1.76 9.06
N CYS A 105 -14.81 2.97 9.60
CA CYS A 105 -15.92 3.44 10.41
C CYS A 105 -16.99 3.90 9.41
N ASN A 106 -18.12 3.20 9.44
CA ASN A 106 -19.41 3.74 9.01
C ASN A 106 -19.63 5.18 9.49
#